data_AF-A0A957FGR9-F1
#
_entry.id   AF-A0A957FGR9-F1
#
_cell.length_a   1.000
_cell.length_b   1.000
_cell.length_c   1.000
_cell.angle_alpha   90.00
_cell.angle_beta   90.00
_cell.angle_gamma   90.00
#
_symmetry.space_group_name_H-M   'P 1'
#
loop_
_entity.id
_entity.type
_entity.pdbx_description
1 polymer ?
#
loop_
_entity_poly.entity_id
_entity_poly.type
_entity_poly.pdbx_seq_one_letter_code
_entity_poly.pdbx_strand_id
1 'polypeptide(L)'
;MTTDPNIPDKSDPDSPLSQAERRTRTRQEWNDLIEDLISEGQDQGMFDNLPGKGKPLNLQKYLYAPELDLAHNLLKDNELAPAWILDRNSLLEQIRTIRTAIQNGWQRQRREFEFATSSTQRDRISNRWYDTCQTWDTEIGDLNKKINTYNLKRPLENLEIFKLDLEKELTRIGATRWLRS
;
A
#
# COMPACT_ATOMS: atom_id res chain seq x y z
N MET A 1 -9.50 3.68 -54.11
CA MET A 1 -8.46 3.91 -53.09
C MET A 1 -9.15 3.80 -51.73
N THR A 2 -9.15 2.60 -51.16
CA THR A 2 -9.80 2.27 -49.89
C THR A 2 -8.81 2.52 -48.76
N THR A 3 -9.03 3.58 -47.98
CA THR A 3 -8.36 3.82 -46.70
C THR A 3 -8.98 2.92 -45.64
N ASP A 4 -8.19 1.98 -45.14
CA ASP A 4 -8.56 1.04 -44.07
C ASP A 4 -8.67 1.79 -42.73
N PRO A 5 -9.83 1.77 -42.03
CA PRO A 5 -10.12 2.69 -40.93
C PRO A 5 -9.49 2.30 -39.57
N ASN A 6 -8.50 1.39 -39.55
CA ASN A 6 -8.00 0.80 -38.31
C ASN A 6 -6.48 0.91 -38.12
N ILE A 7 -5.86 1.99 -38.61
CA ILE A 7 -4.48 2.32 -38.26
C ILE A 7 -4.51 3.28 -37.05
N PRO A 8 -4.15 2.83 -35.83
CA PRO A 8 -4.11 3.70 -34.67
C PRO A 8 -3.13 4.85 -34.89
N ASP A 9 -3.63 6.07 -34.71
CA ASP A 9 -2.86 7.30 -34.85
C ASP A 9 -1.76 7.36 -33.77
N LYS A 10 -0.50 7.46 -34.23
CA LYS A 10 0.68 7.55 -33.35
C LYS A 10 0.86 8.95 -32.74
N SER A 11 0.13 9.95 -33.24
CA SER A 11 0.23 11.34 -32.78
C SER A 11 -0.67 11.65 -31.58
N ASP A 12 -1.61 10.76 -31.23
CA ASP A 12 -2.49 10.91 -30.07
C ASP A 12 -1.77 10.46 -28.77
N PRO A 13 -1.56 11.36 -27.79
CA PRO A 13 -0.89 11.06 -26.53
C PRO A 13 -1.64 10.06 -25.62
N ASP A 14 -2.91 9.74 -25.91
CA ASP A 14 -3.72 8.77 -25.16
C ASP A 14 -3.95 7.45 -25.93
N SER A 15 -3.41 7.32 -27.14
CA SER A 15 -3.46 6.09 -27.93
C SER A 15 -2.85 4.89 -27.18
N PRO A 16 -3.41 3.67 -27.30
CA PRO A 16 -2.87 2.47 -26.66
C PRO A 16 -1.39 2.20 -27.00
N LEU A 17 -0.95 2.57 -28.21
CA LEU A 17 0.44 2.45 -28.64
C LEU A 17 1.37 3.43 -27.90
N SER A 18 0.97 4.69 -27.75
CA SER A 18 1.78 5.69 -27.04
C SER A 18 1.88 5.39 -25.54
N GLN A 19 0.81 4.83 -24.94
CA GLN A 19 0.85 4.32 -23.57
C GLN A 19 1.78 3.10 -23.40
N ALA A 20 1.78 2.16 -24.36
CA ALA A 20 2.66 0.99 -24.33
C ALA A 20 4.15 1.37 -24.52
N GLU A 21 4.44 2.33 -25.39
CA GLU A 21 5.78 2.90 -25.59
C GLU A 21 6.28 3.60 -24.33
N ARG A 22 5.44 4.41 -23.67
CA ARG A 22 5.77 5.04 -22.38
C ARG A 22 6.09 3.99 -21.31
N ARG A 23 5.26 2.95 -21.17
CA ARG A 23 5.51 1.84 -20.23
C ARG A 23 6.83 1.13 -20.51
N THR A 24 7.16 0.91 -21.78
CA THR A 24 8.42 0.29 -22.19
C THR A 24 9.62 1.19 -21.84
N ARG A 25 9.56 2.48 -22.16
CA ARG A 25 10.61 3.45 -21.83
C ARG A 25 10.83 3.58 -20.32
N THR A 26 9.76 3.74 -19.55
CA THR A 26 9.86 3.79 -18.08
C THR A 26 10.51 2.51 -17.55
N ARG A 27 10.14 1.34 -18.07
CA ARG A 27 10.79 0.08 -17.66
C ARG A 27 12.28 0.03 -18.01
N GLN A 28 12.68 0.55 -19.17
CA GLN A 28 14.09 0.63 -19.57
C GLN A 28 14.85 1.58 -18.63
N GLU A 29 14.35 2.79 -18.40
CA GLU A 29 14.93 3.76 -17.46
C GLU A 29 15.09 3.18 -16.04
N TRP A 30 14.11 2.40 -15.58
CA TRP A 30 14.20 1.70 -14.29
C TRP A 30 15.27 0.60 -14.29
N ASN A 31 15.40 -0.16 -15.37
CA ASN A 31 16.44 -1.19 -15.48
C ASN A 31 17.83 -0.55 -15.48
N ASP A 32 18.02 0.52 -16.24
CA ASP A 32 19.29 1.24 -16.34
C ASP A 32 19.71 1.78 -14.95
N LEU A 33 18.77 2.35 -14.20
CA LEU A 33 19.02 2.81 -12.82
C LEU A 33 19.42 1.66 -11.87
N ILE A 34 18.81 0.49 -12.03
CA ILE A 34 19.15 -0.70 -11.23
C ILE A 34 20.55 -1.19 -11.60
N GLU A 35 20.90 -1.20 -12.89
CA GLU A 35 22.23 -1.58 -13.37
C GLU A 35 23.31 -0.65 -12.82
N ASP A 36 23.07 0.67 -12.85
CA ASP A 36 23.96 1.67 -12.27
C ASP A 36 24.19 1.42 -10.78
N LEU A 37 23.13 1.17 -10.01
CA LEU A 37 23.22 0.89 -8.57
C LEU A 37 23.98 -0.40 -8.28
N ILE A 38 23.78 -1.45 -9.08
CA ILE A 38 24.51 -2.72 -8.93
C ILE A 38 25.99 -2.49 -9.23
N SER A 39 26.32 -1.76 -10.30
CA SER A 39 27.70 -1.45 -10.67
C SER A 39 28.40 -0.62 -9.60
N GLU A 40 27.73 0.40 -9.06
CA GLU A 40 28.26 1.20 -7.95
C GLU A 40 28.51 0.34 -6.71
N GLY A 41 27.61 -0.57 -6.37
CA GLY A 41 27.80 -1.49 -5.26
C GLY A 41 28.98 -2.46 -5.48
N GLN A 42 29.23 -2.88 -6.72
CA GLN A 42 30.41 -3.69 -7.08
C GLN A 42 31.70 -2.89 -6.90
N ASP A 43 31.73 -1.65 -7.40
CA ASP A 43 32.89 -0.75 -7.29
C ASP A 43 33.23 -0.44 -5.81
N GLN A 44 32.21 -0.35 -4.96
CA GLN A 44 32.37 -0.15 -3.51
C GLN A 44 32.73 -1.44 -2.75
N GLY A 45 32.87 -2.58 -3.43
CA GLY A 45 33.20 -3.87 -2.80
C GLY A 45 32.07 -4.44 -1.95
N MET A 46 30.82 -3.98 -2.10
CA MET A 46 29.67 -4.48 -1.32
C MET A 46 29.39 -5.97 -1.57
N PHE A 47 29.84 -6.49 -2.71
CA PHE A 47 29.69 -7.90 -3.08
C PHE A 47 30.87 -8.77 -2.61
N ASP A 48 31.89 -8.19 -1.96
CA ASP A 48 33.14 -8.90 -1.75
C ASP A 48 33.13 -9.97 -0.67
N ASN A 49 32.30 -9.79 0.36
CA ASN A 49 32.18 -10.66 1.53
C ASN A 49 30.77 -11.24 1.70
N LEU A 50 30.03 -11.43 0.60
CA LEU A 50 28.70 -12.00 0.67
C LEU A 50 28.72 -13.46 1.15
N PRO A 51 27.82 -13.87 2.05
CA PRO A 51 27.68 -15.25 2.47
C PRO A 51 27.33 -16.12 1.25
N GLY A 52 28.20 -17.07 0.92
CA GLY A 52 28.01 -17.96 -0.23
C GLY A 52 28.68 -17.51 -1.54
N LYS A 53 29.45 -16.40 -1.55
CA LYS A 53 30.29 -16.00 -2.68
C LYS A 53 31.16 -17.18 -3.16
N GLY A 54 31.11 -17.48 -4.46
CA GLY A 54 31.87 -18.57 -5.09
C GLY A 54 31.31 -19.98 -4.89
N LYS A 55 30.18 -20.16 -4.17
CA LYS A 55 29.50 -21.45 -4.06
C LYS A 55 28.41 -21.57 -5.12
N PRO A 56 28.24 -22.74 -5.76
CA PRO A 56 27.17 -22.94 -6.73
C PRO A 56 25.81 -22.81 -6.05
N LEU A 57 24.89 -22.07 -6.68
CA LEU A 57 23.52 -21.95 -6.19
C LEU A 57 22.83 -23.32 -6.26
N ASN A 58 22.29 -23.79 -5.14
CA ASN A 58 21.58 -25.07 -5.10
C ASN A 58 20.18 -24.92 -5.70
N LEU A 59 20.10 -25.00 -7.02
CA LEU A 59 18.85 -24.93 -7.77
C LEU A 59 17.99 -26.19 -7.62
N GLN A 60 18.52 -27.28 -7.09
CA GLN A 60 17.83 -28.58 -7.03
C GLN A 60 16.61 -28.57 -6.10
N LYS A 61 16.62 -27.68 -5.09
CA LYS A 61 15.48 -27.38 -4.23
C LYS A 61 14.38 -26.55 -4.94
N TYR A 62 14.72 -25.88 -6.04
CA TYR A 62 13.90 -24.87 -6.71
C TYR A 62 13.63 -25.18 -8.20
N LEU A 63 14.05 -26.36 -8.69
CA LEU A 63 13.98 -26.75 -10.11
C LEU A 63 12.55 -26.77 -10.68
N TYR A 64 11.55 -26.84 -9.79
CA TYR A 64 10.13 -26.81 -10.12
C TYR A 64 9.40 -25.61 -9.49
N ALA A 65 10.12 -24.68 -8.87
CA ALA A 65 9.55 -23.50 -8.24
C ALA A 65 9.41 -22.38 -9.27
N PRO A 66 8.27 -21.63 -9.28
CA PRO A 66 8.16 -20.39 -10.04
C PRO A 66 9.30 -19.42 -9.72
N GLU A 67 9.71 -18.61 -10.70
CA GLU A 67 10.81 -17.63 -10.58
C GLU A 67 10.66 -16.70 -9.35
N LEU A 68 9.41 -16.34 -9.02
CA LEU A 68 9.06 -15.56 -7.82
C LEU A 68 9.40 -16.28 -6.50
N ASP A 69 9.24 -17.60 -6.44
CA ASP A 69 9.56 -18.37 -5.25
C ASP A 69 11.08 -18.49 -5.06
N LEU A 70 11.85 -18.58 -6.15
CA LEU A 70 13.30 -18.50 -6.07
C LEU A 70 13.75 -17.14 -5.52
N ALA A 71 13.20 -16.04 -6.05
CA ALA A 71 13.51 -14.69 -5.58
C ALA A 71 13.13 -14.47 -4.10
N HIS A 72 11.96 -14.95 -3.66
CA HIS A 72 11.55 -14.87 -2.27
C HIS A 72 12.45 -15.65 -1.32
N ASN A 73 12.85 -16.86 -1.71
CA ASN A 73 13.74 -17.69 -0.90
C ASN A 73 15.14 -17.06 -0.83
N LEU A 74 15.66 -16.51 -1.94
CA LEU A 74 16.93 -15.77 -1.95
C LEU A 74 16.91 -14.57 -1.01
N LEU A 75 15.85 -13.77 -1.00
CA LEU A 75 15.71 -12.64 -0.07
C LEU A 75 15.68 -13.13 1.38
N LYS A 76 14.88 -14.15 1.68
CA LYS A 76 14.78 -14.74 3.01
C LYS A 76 16.10 -15.31 3.52
N ASP A 77 16.83 -16.02 2.66
CA ASP A 77 18.13 -16.64 2.97
C ASP A 77 19.21 -15.57 3.25
N ASN A 78 19.00 -14.31 2.81
CA ASN A 78 19.86 -13.16 3.05
C ASN A 78 19.26 -12.15 4.05
N GLU A 79 18.30 -12.56 4.89
CA GLU A 79 17.63 -11.72 5.90
C GLU A 79 16.89 -10.49 5.33
N LEU A 80 16.62 -10.46 4.02
CA LEU A 80 15.86 -9.42 3.35
C LEU A 80 14.39 -9.82 3.22
N ALA A 81 13.49 -8.87 3.50
CA ALA A 81 12.06 -9.06 3.29
C ALA A 81 11.69 -8.72 1.83
N PRO A 82 10.94 -9.60 1.12
CA PRO A 82 10.32 -9.24 -0.15
C PRO A 82 9.55 -7.92 -0.08
N ALA A 83 9.58 -7.14 -1.17
CA ALA A 83 8.95 -5.82 -1.24
C ALA A 83 7.48 -5.82 -0.78
N TRP A 84 6.73 -6.88 -1.12
CA TRP A 84 5.33 -7.02 -0.69
C TRP A 84 5.18 -7.19 0.84
N ILE A 85 6.15 -7.77 1.56
CA ILE A 85 6.12 -7.84 3.03
C ILE A 85 6.30 -6.44 3.63
N LEU A 86 7.19 -5.62 3.06
CA LEU A 86 7.39 -4.24 3.49
C LEU A 86 6.14 -3.39 3.24
N ASP A 87 5.52 -3.53 2.06
CA ASP A 87 4.24 -2.89 1.74
C ASP A 87 3.15 -3.29 2.74
N ARG A 88 3.08 -4.59 3.09
CA ARG A 88 2.14 -5.10 4.08
C ARG A 88 2.36 -4.44 5.45
N ASN A 89 3.60 -4.38 5.92
CA ASN A 89 3.92 -3.79 7.22
C ASN A 89 3.58 -2.30 7.25
N SER A 90 3.88 -1.57 6.17
CA SER A 90 3.50 -0.16 6.01
C SER A 90 1.98 0.05 6.05
N LEU A 91 1.20 -0.83 5.39
CA LEU A 91 -0.26 -0.78 5.43
C LEU A 91 -0.80 -1.08 6.83
N LEU A 92 -0.24 -2.07 7.52
CA LEU A 92 -0.63 -2.40 8.89
C LEU A 92 -0.34 -1.25 9.86
N GLU A 93 0.77 -0.53 9.70
CA GLU A 93 1.06 0.64 10.53
C GLU A 93 0.08 1.78 10.24
N GLN A 94 -0.25 2.06 8.97
CA GLN A 94 -1.30 3.03 8.62
C GLN A 94 -2.65 2.68 9.25
N ILE A 95 -3.04 1.40 9.24
CA ILE A 95 -4.24 0.90 9.91
C ILE A 95 -4.16 1.14 11.43
N ARG A 96 -2.99 0.93 12.04
CA ARG A 96 -2.80 1.18 13.47
C ARG A 96 -2.91 2.67 13.81
N THR A 97 -2.33 3.53 12.98
CA THR A 97 -2.38 4.99 13.13
C THR A 97 -3.82 5.50 13.10
N ILE A 98 -4.61 5.11 12.09
CA ILE A 98 -5.99 5.58 11.97
C ILE A 98 -6.87 5.07 13.12
N ARG A 99 -6.69 3.82 13.55
CA ARG A 99 -7.40 3.27 14.72
C ARG A 99 -7.08 4.05 16.00
N THR A 100 -5.82 4.40 16.19
CA THR A 100 -5.37 5.19 17.34
C THR A 100 -5.96 6.61 17.28
N ALA A 101 -5.99 7.23 16.09
CA ALA A 101 -6.61 8.54 15.90
C ALA A 101 -8.11 8.53 16.22
N ILE A 102 -8.85 7.53 15.72
CA ILE A 102 -10.29 7.34 16.00
C ILE A 102 -10.53 7.20 17.51
N GLN A 103 -9.75 6.35 18.18
CA GLN A 103 -9.87 6.13 19.62
C GLN A 103 -9.60 7.41 20.43
N ASN A 104 -8.52 8.12 20.12
CA ASN A 104 -8.16 9.35 20.81
C ASN A 104 -9.17 10.48 20.55
N GLY A 105 -9.64 10.60 19.31
CA GLY A 105 -10.67 11.56 18.92
C GLY A 105 -11.98 11.30 19.67
N TRP A 106 -12.41 10.04 19.75
CA TRP A 106 -13.60 9.66 20.52
C TRP A 106 -13.47 10.01 22.01
N GLN A 107 -12.35 9.67 22.64
CA GLN A 107 -12.13 9.95 24.07
C GLN A 107 -12.17 11.45 24.37
N ARG A 108 -11.57 12.27 23.50
CA ARG A 108 -11.62 13.73 23.60
C ARG A 108 -13.06 14.24 23.47
N GLN A 109 -13.74 13.79 22.42
CA GLN A 109 -15.08 14.22 22.09
C GLN A 109 -16.09 13.89 23.20
N ARG A 110 -16.03 12.66 23.73
CA ARG A 110 -16.90 12.19 24.80
C ARG A 110 -16.75 13.03 26.06
N ARG A 111 -15.51 13.36 26.46
CA ARG A 111 -15.25 14.23 27.61
C ARG A 111 -15.86 15.62 27.40
N GLU A 112 -15.62 16.23 26.25
CA GLU A 112 -16.18 17.56 25.95
C GLU A 112 -17.71 17.55 25.96
N PHE A 113 -18.34 16.50 25.43
CA PHE A 113 -19.80 16.34 25.45
C PHE A 113 -20.36 16.18 26.87
N GLU A 114 -19.67 15.44 27.74
CA GLU A 114 -20.05 15.23 29.14
C GLU A 114 -20.03 16.54 29.96
N PHE A 115 -19.05 17.41 29.71
CA PHE A 115 -18.96 18.72 30.38
C PHE A 115 -19.81 19.82 29.73
N ALA A 116 -20.52 19.54 28.64
CA ALA A 116 -21.35 20.52 27.96
C ALA A 116 -22.62 20.84 28.76
N THR A 117 -22.77 22.10 29.13
CA THR A 117 -23.87 22.59 29.98
C THR A 117 -25.08 23.08 29.17
N SER A 118 -24.89 23.45 27.90
CA SER A 118 -25.96 23.96 27.03
C SER A 118 -26.21 23.07 25.80
N SER A 119 -27.44 23.08 25.29
CA SER A 119 -27.81 22.39 24.04
C SER A 119 -26.93 22.85 22.88
N THR A 120 -26.73 24.17 22.74
CA THR A 120 -25.95 24.75 21.64
C THR A 120 -24.49 24.31 21.66
N GLN A 121 -23.90 24.08 22.84
CA GLN A 121 -22.55 23.49 22.95
C GLN A 121 -22.55 22.03 22.51
N ARG A 122 -23.54 21.23 22.94
CA ARG A 122 -23.67 19.83 22.51
C ARG A 122 -23.85 19.71 21.01
N ASP A 123 -24.61 20.62 20.39
CA ASP A 123 -24.82 20.64 18.94
C ASP A 123 -23.51 20.94 18.19
N ARG A 124 -22.75 21.96 18.64
CA ARG A 124 -21.43 22.30 18.06
C ARG A 124 -20.44 21.15 18.17
N ILE A 125 -20.40 20.50 19.34
CA ILE A 125 -19.57 19.33 19.61
C ILE A 125 -19.97 18.22 18.65
N SER A 126 -21.26 17.88 18.56
CA SER A 126 -21.77 16.84 17.67
C SER A 126 -21.47 17.09 16.19
N ASN A 127 -21.65 18.33 15.72
CA ASN A 127 -21.31 18.69 14.33
C ASN A 127 -19.81 18.54 14.05
N ARG A 128 -18.94 19.03 14.95
CA ARG A 128 -17.48 18.86 14.81
C ARG A 128 -17.07 17.39 14.79
N TRP A 129 -17.72 16.55 15.60
CA TRP A 129 -17.49 15.10 15.60
C TRP A 129 -17.86 14.48 14.25
N TYR A 130 -19.00 14.89 13.71
CA TYR A 130 -19.47 14.43 12.41
C TYR A 130 -18.48 14.80 11.29
N ASP A 131 -17.99 16.04 11.26
CA ASP A 131 -16.98 16.48 10.28
C ASP A 131 -15.66 15.68 10.40
N THR A 132 -15.26 15.37 11.65
CA THR A 132 -14.10 14.51 11.92
C THR A 132 -14.31 13.10 11.37
N CYS A 133 -15.51 12.53 11.57
CA CYS A 133 -15.87 11.23 11.00
C CYS A 133 -15.83 11.23 9.47
N GLN A 134 -16.30 12.31 8.81
CA GLN A 134 -16.23 12.44 7.34
C GLN A 134 -14.79 12.47 6.83
N THR A 135 -13.88 13.09 7.59
CA THR A 135 -12.45 13.09 7.25
C THR A 135 -11.89 11.67 7.28
N TRP A 136 -12.21 10.89 8.33
CA TRP A 136 -11.78 9.49 8.41
C TRP A 136 -12.43 8.58 7.37
N ASP A 137 -13.67 8.83 6.93
CA ASP A 137 -14.26 8.08 5.81
C ASP A 137 -13.41 8.23 4.55
N THR A 138 -12.93 9.44 4.28
CA THR A 138 -12.07 9.73 3.12
C THR A 138 -10.72 9.02 3.26
N GLU A 139 -10.06 9.15 4.42
CA GLU A 139 -8.78 8.47 4.70
C GLU A 139 -8.88 6.95 4.64
N ILE A 140 -9.93 6.37 5.22
CA ILE A 140 -10.23 4.93 5.15
C ILE A 140 -10.48 4.51 3.71
N GLY A 141 -11.19 5.32 2.92
CA GLY A 141 -11.42 5.09 1.50
C GLY A 141 -10.12 4.96 0.72
N ASP A 142 -9.19 5.89 0.92
CA ASP A 142 -7.88 5.86 0.26
C ASP A 142 -6.99 4.71 0.75
N LEU A 143 -7.01 4.42 2.06
CA LEU A 143 -6.31 3.27 2.61
C LEU A 143 -6.86 1.94 2.04
N ASN A 144 -8.18 1.82 1.88
CA ASN A 144 -8.83 0.66 1.27
C ASN A 144 -8.45 0.48 -0.21
N LYS A 145 -8.19 1.56 -0.96
CA LYS A 145 -7.64 1.47 -2.32
C LYS A 145 -6.24 0.86 -2.30
N LYS A 146 -5.38 1.30 -1.38
CA LYS A 146 -4.02 0.74 -1.22
C LYS A 146 -4.06 -0.73 -0.81
N ILE A 147 -4.95 -1.09 0.11
CA ILE A 147 -5.19 -2.48 0.53
C ILE A 147 -5.60 -3.34 -0.67
N ASN A 148 -6.51 -2.88 -1.53
CA ASN A 148 -6.87 -3.62 -2.75
C ASN A 148 -5.66 -3.82 -3.67
N THR A 149 -4.91 -2.76 -3.95
CA THR A 149 -3.71 -2.86 -4.79
C THR A 149 -2.70 -3.86 -4.25
N TYR A 150 -2.50 -3.87 -2.92
CA TYR A 150 -1.65 -4.87 -2.27
C TYR A 150 -2.21 -6.29 -2.38
N ASN A 151 -3.50 -6.49 -2.07
CA ASN A 151 -4.14 -7.81 -2.13
C ASN A 151 -4.10 -8.39 -3.55
N LEU A 152 -4.21 -7.56 -4.60
CA LEU A 152 -4.11 -7.98 -6.00
C LEU A 152 -2.70 -8.42 -6.43
N LYS A 153 -1.65 -7.83 -5.84
CA LYS A 153 -0.24 -8.14 -6.19
C LYS A 153 0.29 -9.40 -5.50
N ARG A 154 -0.49 -9.99 -4.60
CA ARG A 154 0.02 -10.99 -3.67
C ARG A 154 -0.12 -12.42 -4.22
N PRO A 155 0.95 -13.26 -4.14
CA PRO A 155 0.93 -14.62 -4.70
C PRO A 155 0.38 -15.72 -3.77
N LEU A 156 0.05 -15.41 -2.52
CA LEU A 156 -0.44 -16.37 -1.51
C LEU A 156 -1.84 -15.95 -1.05
N GLU A 157 -2.69 -16.83 -0.55
CA GLU A 157 -4.10 -16.49 -0.19
C GLU A 157 -4.29 -16.03 1.27
N ASN A 158 -3.39 -16.42 2.18
CA ASN A 158 -3.57 -16.36 3.65
C ASN A 158 -3.07 -15.09 4.40
N LEU A 159 -2.69 -14.00 3.73
CA LEU A 159 -2.23 -12.73 4.31
C LEU A 159 -2.95 -11.52 3.66
N GLU A 160 -4.18 -11.74 3.19
CA GLU A 160 -5.07 -10.66 2.79
C GLU A 160 -5.20 -9.65 3.96
N ILE A 161 -5.17 -8.36 3.64
CA ILE A 161 -5.57 -7.32 4.57
C ILE A 161 -7.04 -7.01 4.31
N PHE A 162 -7.88 -7.13 5.33
CA PHE A 162 -9.29 -6.77 5.23
C PHE A 162 -9.47 -5.26 5.15
N LYS A 163 -10.45 -4.85 4.35
CA LYS A 163 -10.88 -3.45 4.28
C LYS A 163 -11.38 -2.96 5.62
N LEU A 164 -11.09 -1.70 5.89
CA LEU A 164 -11.63 -0.97 7.03
C LEU A 164 -13.00 -0.41 6.68
N ASP A 165 -13.85 -0.35 7.69
CA ASP A 165 -15.15 0.31 7.65
C ASP A 165 -15.26 1.16 8.92
N LEU A 166 -15.54 2.45 8.76
CA LEU A 166 -15.50 3.40 9.87
C LEU A 166 -16.57 3.04 10.93
N GLU A 167 -17.76 2.62 10.52
CA GLU A 167 -18.83 2.27 11.47
C GLU A 167 -18.47 1.04 12.30
N LYS A 168 -17.83 0.03 11.68
CA LYS A 168 -17.28 -1.11 12.42
C LYS A 168 -16.17 -0.70 13.38
N GLU A 169 -15.27 0.19 12.97
CA GLU A 169 -14.18 0.66 13.83
C GLU A 169 -14.68 1.52 15.01
N LEU A 170 -15.71 2.35 14.80
CA LEU A 170 -16.39 3.10 15.86
C LEU A 170 -17.11 2.14 16.82
N THR A 171 -17.86 1.18 16.29
CA THR A 171 -18.58 0.18 17.10
C THR A 171 -17.62 -0.65 17.95
N ARG A 172 -16.44 -1.01 17.40
CA ARG A 172 -15.39 -1.75 18.10
C ARG A 172 -14.91 -1.05 19.38
N ILE A 173 -14.96 0.27 19.43
CA ILE A 173 -14.56 1.07 20.60
C ILE A 173 -15.76 1.60 21.41
N GLY A 174 -16.98 1.15 21.11
CA GLY A 174 -18.21 1.62 21.74
C GLY A 174 -18.55 3.09 21.41
N ALA A 175 -18.04 3.60 20.28
CA ALA A 175 -18.36 4.92 19.77
C ALA A 175 -19.53 4.86 18.78
N THR A 176 -20.14 6.02 18.53
CA THR A 176 -21.16 6.19 17.49
C THR A 176 -20.86 7.42 16.67
N ARG A 177 -21.24 7.40 15.40
CA ARG A 177 -21.11 8.56 14.51
C ARG A 177 -21.98 9.74 14.97
N TRP A 178 -23.13 9.45 15.59
CA TRP A 178 -24.09 10.43 16.04
C TRP A 178 -24.15 10.47 17.56
N LEU A 179 -23.64 11.55 18.15
CA LEU A 179 -23.85 11.86 19.56
C LEU A 179 -25.31 12.29 19.73
N ARG A 180 -26.14 11.44 20.36
CA ARG A 180 -27.53 11.81 20.66
C ARG A 180 -27.53 12.83 21.81
N SER A 181 -28.20 13.97 21.59
CA SER A 181 -28.44 15.05 22.56
C SER A 181 -29.43 14.66 23.64
#